data_AF-A0A1G3AAQ9-F1
#
_entry.id   AF-A0A1G3AAQ9-F1
#
_cell.length_a   1.000
_cell.length_b   1.000
_cell.length_c   1.000
_cell.angle_alpha   90.00
_cell.angle_beta   90.00
_cell.angle_gamma   90.00
#
_symmetry.space_group_name_H-M   'P 1'
#
loop_
_entity.id
_entity.type
_entity.pdbx_description
1 polymer ?
#
loop_
_entity_poly.entity_id
_entity_poly.type
_entity_poly.pdbx_seq_one_letter_code
_entity_poly.pdbx_strand_id
1 'polypeptide(L)'
;MNILEKITRFVECVFKTSLEIFLEALKLSPNAQGYVSGSITELLLKKKLEEEYGFEVKRIREKWEGKKHARHHGDYYFKKADSHYWYVIEAKGVKSNSEKWHKLYNFKNLKNFLITHDDKVPWINCGENIEQQVTEWICKSLPRFQNEYSSNLYEYEEVKKYKAKRETEKAGAIAALHGYNRDQINDMIEERLDYVMSRVKVLETHFVSGTSGAGERTQATPRKDEFNVIAIDIVLRYSEHKFLFASPQNLESSGDDPNHLQQNYIMGFVFTDDHGNPTLTVTDDWYENLNEVYEILGPEDAVNENDMQSDNRYVIVNDE
;
A
#
# COMPACT_ATOMS: atom_id res chain seq x y z
N MET A 1 24.15 -9.46 -25.77
CA MET A 1 22.69 -9.29 -25.92
C MET A 1 22.23 -8.15 -25.03
N ASN A 2 21.63 -7.10 -25.59
CA ASN A 2 21.10 -5.98 -24.81
C ASN A 2 19.79 -6.37 -24.09
N ILE A 3 19.32 -5.54 -23.16
CA ILE A 3 18.13 -5.88 -22.35
C ILE A 3 16.86 -6.09 -23.20
N LEU A 4 16.70 -5.32 -24.29
CA LEU A 4 15.55 -5.46 -25.18
C LEU A 4 15.56 -6.83 -25.87
N GLU A 5 16.71 -7.26 -26.38
CA GLU A 5 16.88 -8.60 -26.97
C GLU A 5 16.62 -9.71 -25.95
N LYS A 6 17.10 -9.55 -24.70
CA LYS A 6 16.84 -10.52 -23.62
C LYS A 6 15.35 -10.65 -23.33
N ILE A 7 14.63 -9.52 -23.21
CA ILE A 7 13.19 -9.50 -22.92
C ILE A 7 12.40 -10.07 -24.11
N THR A 8 12.71 -9.67 -25.34
CA THR A 8 12.06 -10.20 -26.53
C THR A 8 12.21 -11.72 -26.60
N ARG A 9 13.43 -12.24 -26.44
CA ARG A 9 13.68 -13.69 -26.43
C ARG A 9 12.92 -14.40 -25.30
N PHE A 10 12.87 -13.82 -24.10
CA PHE A 10 12.10 -14.36 -22.99
C PHE A 10 10.61 -14.45 -23.32
N VAL A 11 10.02 -13.37 -23.86
CA VAL A 11 8.60 -13.32 -24.23
C VAL A 11 8.27 -14.34 -25.32
N GLU A 12 9.09 -14.41 -26.37
CA GLU A 12 8.93 -15.36 -27.47
C GLU A 12 9.10 -16.82 -26.99
N CYS A 13 10.05 -17.09 -26.10
CA CYS A 13 10.33 -18.46 -25.64
C CYS A 13 9.32 -18.95 -24.61
N VAL A 14 8.91 -18.12 -23.65
CA VAL A 14 8.05 -18.51 -22.53
C VAL A 14 6.57 -18.38 -22.89
N PHE A 15 6.17 -17.24 -23.44
CA PHE A 15 4.76 -16.94 -23.72
C PHE A 15 4.37 -17.23 -25.17
N LYS A 16 5.33 -17.56 -26.04
CA LYS A 16 5.10 -17.90 -27.45
C LYS A 16 4.34 -16.79 -28.20
N THR A 17 4.70 -15.53 -27.92
CA THR A 17 4.04 -14.34 -28.48
C THR A 17 5.05 -13.20 -28.72
N SER A 18 4.61 -12.09 -29.31
CA SER A 18 5.43 -10.89 -29.53
C SER A 18 5.39 -9.95 -28.32
N LEU A 19 6.36 -9.02 -28.25
CA LEU A 19 6.43 -8.04 -27.18
C LEU A 19 5.22 -7.10 -27.16
N GLU A 20 4.65 -6.78 -28.33
CA GLU A 20 3.46 -5.95 -28.47
C GLU A 20 2.24 -6.63 -27.85
N ILE A 21 1.98 -7.90 -28.17
CA ILE A 21 0.84 -8.64 -27.61
C ILE A 21 1.01 -8.82 -26.10
N PHE A 22 2.23 -9.09 -25.64
CA PHE A 22 2.53 -9.18 -24.20
C PHE A 22 2.24 -7.87 -23.47
N LEU A 23 2.66 -6.73 -24.04
CA LEU A 23 2.40 -5.41 -23.48
C LEU A 23 0.89 -5.09 -23.45
N GLU A 24 0.16 -5.36 -24.52
CA GLU A 24 -1.29 -5.12 -24.56
C GLU A 24 -2.03 -6.02 -23.56
N ALA A 25 -1.63 -7.28 -23.41
CA ALA A 25 -2.19 -8.16 -22.38
C ALA A 25 -1.95 -7.63 -20.95
N LEU A 26 -0.76 -7.08 -20.68
CA LEU A 26 -0.47 -6.43 -19.40
C LEU A 26 -1.31 -5.15 -19.20
N LYS A 27 -1.48 -4.31 -20.22
CA LYS A 27 -2.31 -3.10 -20.15
C LYS A 27 -3.78 -3.42 -19.85
N LEU A 28 -4.31 -4.49 -20.43
CA LEU A 28 -5.69 -4.92 -20.26
C LEU A 28 -5.97 -5.64 -18.93
N SER A 29 -4.93 -6.02 -18.18
CA SER A 29 -5.06 -6.81 -16.94
C SER A 29 -4.48 -6.07 -15.73
N PRO A 30 -5.32 -5.31 -14.99
CA PRO A 30 -4.89 -4.66 -13.74
C PRO A 30 -4.31 -5.65 -12.71
N ASN A 31 -4.84 -6.87 -12.66
CA ASN A 31 -4.32 -7.91 -11.77
C ASN A 31 -2.89 -8.32 -12.13
N ALA A 32 -2.58 -8.47 -13.43
CA ALA A 32 -1.24 -8.81 -13.87
C ALA A 32 -0.24 -7.69 -13.54
N GLN A 33 -0.64 -6.43 -13.75
CA GLN A 33 0.16 -5.27 -13.34
C GLN A 33 0.44 -5.27 -11.83
N GLY A 34 -0.58 -5.58 -11.02
CA GLY A 34 -0.44 -5.73 -9.57
C GLY A 34 0.59 -6.80 -9.18
N TYR A 35 0.52 -7.99 -9.78
CA TYR A 35 1.49 -9.07 -9.51
C TYR A 35 2.92 -8.70 -9.92
N VAL A 36 3.08 -8.07 -11.08
CA VAL A 36 4.39 -7.59 -11.55
C VAL A 36 4.93 -6.50 -10.61
N SER A 37 4.09 -5.55 -10.20
CA SER A 37 4.45 -4.50 -9.25
C SER A 37 4.88 -5.06 -7.89
N GLY A 38 4.17 -6.07 -7.37
CA GLY A 38 4.58 -6.80 -6.16
C GLY A 38 5.93 -7.49 -6.32
N SER A 39 6.16 -8.16 -7.46
CA SER A 39 7.44 -8.82 -7.75
C SER A 39 8.61 -7.83 -7.88
N ILE A 40 8.36 -6.64 -8.45
CA ILE A 40 9.35 -5.54 -8.51
C ILE A 40 9.65 -5.04 -7.11
N THR A 41 8.62 -4.82 -6.28
CA THR A 41 8.76 -4.38 -4.88
C THR A 41 9.64 -5.34 -4.09
N GLU A 42 9.35 -6.64 -4.15
CA GLU A 42 10.15 -7.69 -3.52
C GLU A 42 11.61 -7.67 -3.99
N LEU A 43 11.84 -7.61 -5.31
CA LEU A 43 13.18 -7.61 -5.88
C LEU A 43 13.99 -6.38 -5.46
N LEU A 44 13.38 -5.20 -5.45
CA LEU A 44 14.02 -3.96 -5.02
C LEU A 44 14.31 -3.97 -3.52
N LEU A 45 13.38 -4.49 -2.70
CA LEU A 45 13.62 -4.68 -1.27
C LEU A 45 14.82 -5.59 -1.05
N LYS A 46 14.88 -6.76 -1.72
CA LYS A 46 16.02 -7.68 -1.60
C LYS A 46 17.34 -6.99 -1.93
N LYS A 47 17.40 -6.25 -3.04
CA LYS A 47 18.60 -5.49 -3.41
C LYS A 47 18.97 -4.46 -2.36
N LYS A 48 18.00 -3.71 -1.84
CA LYS A 48 18.22 -2.73 -0.76
C LYS A 48 18.80 -3.39 0.49
N LEU A 49 18.23 -4.53 0.91
CA LEU A 49 18.71 -5.31 2.05
C LEU A 49 20.17 -5.78 1.86
N GLU A 50 20.52 -6.28 0.69
CA GLU A 50 21.86 -6.81 0.40
C GLU A 50 22.89 -5.70 0.15
N GLU A 51 22.56 -4.72 -0.69
CA GLU A 51 23.51 -3.73 -1.22
C GLU A 51 23.67 -2.53 -0.27
N GLU A 52 22.59 -2.02 0.32
CA GLU A 52 22.65 -0.84 1.19
C GLU A 52 22.85 -1.20 2.66
N TYR A 53 22.21 -2.29 3.13
CA TYR A 53 22.27 -2.70 4.53
C TYR A 53 23.26 -3.84 4.82
N GLY A 54 23.79 -4.51 3.78
CA GLY A 54 24.76 -5.60 3.94
C GLY A 54 24.19 -6.85 4.61
N PHE A 55 22.88 -7.07 4.52
CA PHE A 55 22.24 -8.28 5.04
C PHE A 55 22.43 -9.46 4.07
N GLU A 56 22.54 -10.66 4.63
CA GLU A 56 22.30 -11.89 3.89
C GLU A 56 20.79 -12.11 3.76
N VAL A 57 20.29 -12.36 2.55
CA VAL A 57 18.86 -12.48 2.27
C VAL A 57 18.53 -13.76 1.53
N LYS A 58 17.54 -14.52 2.02
CA LYS A 58 17.03 -15.74 1.38
C LYS A 58 15.52 -15.61 1.16
N ARG A 59 15.05 -15.78 -0.08
CA ARG A 59 13.60 -15.77 -0.37
C ARG A 59 12.93 -16.97 0.29
N ILE A 60 11.81 -16.74 0.98
CA ILE A 60 11.00 -17.81 1.55
C ILE A 60 10.31 -18.57 0.41
N ARG A 61 10.30 -19.90 0.49
CA ARG A 61 9.62 -20.74 -0.50
C ARG A 61 8.12 -20.46 -0.51
N GLU A 62 7.58 -20.14 -1.69
CA GLU A 62 6.15 -19.86 -1.90
C GLU A 62 5.27 -21.07 -1.54
N LYS A 63 5.64 -22.26 -2.03
CA LYS A 63 4.97 -23.53 -1.70
C LYS A 63 5.73 -24.25 -0.60
N TRP A 64 5.29 -24.05 0.64
CA TRP A 64 5.85 -24.69 1.83
C TRP A 64 5.57 -26.20 1.86
N GLU A 65 6.56 -27.00 2.23
CA GLU A 65 6.40 -28.44 2.46
C GLU A 65 6.20 -28.73 3.96
N GLY A 66 5.13 -29.45 4.30
CA GLY A 66 4.80 -29.80 5.69
C GLY A 66 4.06 -28.70 6.45
N LYS A 67 4.04 -28.78 7.79
CA LYS A 67 3.43 -27.75 8.64
C LYS A 67 4.35 -26.54 8.69
N LYS A 68 3.85 -25.37 8.27
CA LYS A 68 4.58 -24.11 8.35
C LYS A 68 4.52 -23.58 9.77
N HIS A 69 5.68 -23.28 10.35
CA HIS A 69 5.74 -22.62 11.64
C HIS A 69 5.32 -21.15 11.50
N ALA A 70 4.60 -20.62 12.50
CA ALA A 70 3.93 -19.32 12.42
C ALA A 70 4.88 -18.18 12.03
N ARG A 71 6.14 -18.22 12.49
CA ARG A 71 7.16 -17.20 12.23
C ARG A 71 7.84 -17.24 10.86
N HIS A 72 7.44 -18.14 9.96
CA HIS A 72 8.02 -18.24 8.61
C HIS A 72 7.13 -17.58 7.54
N HIS A 73 6.12 -16.82 7.96
CA HIS A 73 5.16 -16.19 7.07
C HIS A 73 5.74 -14.83 6.66
N GLY A 74 6.45 -14.79 5.55
CA GLY A 74 7.09 -13.60 5.02
C GLY A 74 7.54 -13.82 3.58
N ASP A 75 8.17 -12.80 3.00
CA ASP A 75 8.77 -12.89 1.67
C ASP A 75 10.26 -13.26 1.72
N TYR A 76 10.98 -12.77 2.73
CA TYR A 76 12.41 -13.01 2.90
C TYR A 76 12.79 -13.38 4.34
N TYR A 77 13.77 -14.28 4.46
CA TYR A 77 14.64 -14.36 5.62
C TYR A 77 15.80 -13.39 5.45
N PHE A 78 16.21 -12.71 6.52
CA PHE A 78 17.39 -11.85 6.50
C PHE A 78 18.19 -11.94 7.82
N LYS A 79 19.50 -11.74 7.74
CA LYS A 79 20.39 -11.62 8.90
C LYS A 79 21.61 -10.76 8.59
N LYS A 80 22.26 -10.19 9.62
CA LYS A 80 23.60 -9.60 9.44
C LYS A 80 24.62 -10.70 9.16
N ALA A 81 25.67 -10.35 8.42
CA ALA A 81 26.74 -11.29 8.07
C ALA A 81 27.43 -11.88 9.31
N ASP A 82 27.57 -11.11 10.38
CA ASP A 82 28.19 -11.48 11.65
C ASP A 82 27.20 -12.07 12.69
N SER A 83 25.92 -12.21 12.33
CA SER A 83 24.88 -12.76 13.20
C SER A 83 24.50 -14.19 12.79
N HIS A 84 24.03 -14.96 13.77
CA HIS A 84 23.41 -16.28 13.57
C HIS A 84 21.87 -16.22 13.61
N TYR A 85 21.29 -15.04 13.91
CA TYR A 85 19.86 -14.86 14.03
C TYR A 85 19.24 -14.48 12.68
N TRP A 86 18.39 -15.37 12.17
CA TRP A 86 17.57 -15.12 11.00
C TRP A 86 16.23 -14.53 11.42
N TYR A 87 15.82 -13.47 10.74
CA TYR A 87 14.52 -12.82 10.91
C TYR A 87 13.73 -12.88 9.62
N VAL A 88 12.43 -12.65 9.72
CA VAL A 88 11.49 -12.67 8.60
C VAL A 88 10.96 -11.27 8.32
N ILE A 89 11.01 -10.87 7.05
CA ILE A 89 10.46 -9.61 6.56
C ILE A 89 9.37 -9.87 5.52
N GLU A 90 8.24 -9.20 5.69
CA GLU A 90 7.09 -9.20 4.77
C GLU A 90 7.09 -7.89 3.97
N ALA A 91 7.04 -7.99 2.63
CA ALA A 91 6.97 -6.87 1.73
C ALA A 91 5.53 -6.63 1.26
N LYS A 92 5.09 -5.37 1.31
CA LYS A 92 3.78 -4.95 0.78
C LYS A 92 3.93 -3.58 0.10
N GLY A 93 2.92 -3.23 -0.70
CA GLY A 93 2.73 -1.87 -1.19
C GLY A 93 1.58 -1.19 -0.44
N VAL A 94 1.51 0.13 -0.54
CA VAL A 94 0.32 0.88 -0.11
C VAL A 94 -0.90 0.52 -0.98
N LYS A 95 -2.09 0.71 -0.41
CA LYS A 95 -3.35 0.46 -1.10
C LYS A 95 -3.54 1.46 -2.25
N SER A 96 -3.86 0.95 -3.43
CA SER A 96 -3.94 1.77 -4.65
C SER A 96 -5.17 2.67 -4.74
N ASN A 97 -6.24 2.39 -3.97
CA ASN A 97 -7.54 3.04 -4.10
C ASN A 97 -8.04 3.74 -2.83
N SER A 98 -7.16 4.05 -1.88
CA SER A 98 -7.53 4.63 -0.57
C SER A 98 -8.36 5.91 -0.67
N GLU A 99 -7.94 6.84 -1.52
CA GLU A 99 -8.62 8.12 -1.71
C GLU A 99 -10.05 7.93 -2.26
N LYS A 100 -10.22 6.96 -3.18
CA LYS A 100 -11.53 6.59 -3.73
C LYS A 100 -12.40 5.91 -2.66
N TRP A 101 -11.82 4.97 -1.91
CA TRP A 101 -12.50 4.22 -0.86
C TRP A 101 -13.06 5.16 0.22
N HIS A 102 -12.28 6.13 0.66
CA HIS A 102 -12.69 7.16 1.65
C HIS A 102 -13.48 8.32 1.04
N LYS A 103 -13.68 8.32 -0.28
CA LYS A 103 -14.38 9.35 -1.08
C LYS A 103 -13.81 10.75 -0.88
N LEU A 104 -12.49 10.86 -0.83
CA LEU A 104 -11.78 12.12 -0.59
C LEU A 104 -11.99 13.16 -1.72
N TYR A 105 -12.53 12.72 -2.86
CA TYR A 105 -13.04 13.59 -3.93
C TYR A 105 -14.28 14.42 -3.54
N ASN A 106 -14.77 14.30 -2.30
CA ASN A 106 -15.82 15.12 -1.71
C ASN A 106 -15.24 15.94 -0.54
N PHE A 107 -15.50 17.26 -0.53
CA PHE A 107 -14.94 18.19 0.47
C PHE A 107 -15.15 17.74 1.91
N LYS A 108 -16.38 17.36 2.27
CA LYS A 108 -16.72 16.94 3.65
C LYS A 108 -15.96 15.68 4.07
N ASN A 109 -15.78 14.73 3.14
CA ASN A 109 -15.03 13.51 3.39
C ASN A 109 -13.55 13.81 3.60
N LEU A 110 -12.93 14.61 2.72
CA LEU A 110 -11.54 15.03 2.87
C LEU A 110 -11.31 15.80 4.18
N LYS A 111 -12.16 16.79 4.49
CA LYS A 111 -12.09 17.57 5.73
C LYS A 111 -12.13 16.65 6.95
N ASN A 112 -13.15 15.79 7.03
CA ASN A 112 -13.30 14.89 8.16
C ASN A 112 -12.14 13.90 8.26
N PHE A 113 -11.65 13.39 7.12
CA PHE A 113 -10.53 12.45 7.09
C PHE A 113 -9.25 13.07 7.64
N LEU A 114 -8.92 14.31 7.25
CA LEU A 114 -7.75 15.03 7.76
C LEU A 114 -7.91 15.40 9.24
N ILE A 115 -9.11 15.76 9.70
CA ILE A 115 -9.39 16.01 11.13
C ILE A 115 -9.24 14.73 11.96
N THR A 116 -9.71 13.58 11.45
CA THR A 116 -9.61 12.29 12.17
C THR A 116 -8.17 11.80 12.31
N HIS A 117 -7.27 12.24 11.43
CA HIS A 117 -5.86 11.84 11.42
C HIS A 117 -4.96 13.07 11.62
N ASP A 118 -5.41 14.03 12.42
CA ASP A 118 -4.72 15.31 12.60
C ASP A 118 -3.32 15.13 13.21
N ASP A 119 -3.16 14.09 14.02
CA ASP A 119 -1.90 13.62 14.61
C ASP A 119 -0.82 13.28 13.55
N LYS A 120 -1.22 13.03 12.30
CA LYS A 120 -0.35 12.65 11.18
C LYS A 120 -0.15 13.80 10.18
N VAL A 121 -0.67 14.99 10.46
CA VAL A 121 -0.63 16.13 9.54
C VAL A 121 0.33 17.20 10.09
N PRO A 122 1.47 17.45 9.43
CA PRO A 122 2.60 18.16 10.06
C PRO A 122 2.35 19.66 10.26
N TRP A 123 1.39 20.23 9.55
CA TRP A 123 1.05 21.66 9.62
C TRP A 123 -0.11 21.95 10.60
N ILE A 124 -0.69 20.94 11.24
CA ILE A 124 -1.74 21.13 12.24
C ILE A 124 -1.11 21.49 13.59
N ASN A 125 -1.55 22.60 14.16
CA ASN A 125 -1.28 22.98 15.54
C ASN A 125 -2.44 22.51 16.45
N CYS A 126 -2.19 21.50 17.29
CA CYS A 126 -3.19 20.96 18.21
C CYS A 126 -3.63 21.96 19.30
N GLY A 127 -2.90 23.06 19.51
CA GLY A 127 -3.29 24.15 20.42
C GLY A 127 -4.34 25.10 19.85
N GLU A 128 -4.66 24.97 18.56
CA GLU A 128 -5.58 25.84 17.82
C GLU A 128 -6.80 25.06 17.28
N ASN A 129 -7.72 25.74 16.62
CA ASN A 129 -8.90 25.10 16.04
C ASN A 129 -8.51 24.25 14.81
N ILE A 130 -8.45 22.93 15.00
CA ILE A 130 -8.09 21.96 13.96
C ILE A 130 -9.05 22.03 12.77
N GLU A 131 -10.36 22.12 13.00
CA GLU A 131 -11.35 22.18 11.91
C GLU A 131 -11.16 23.43 11.03
N GLN A 132 -10.85 24.56 11.65
CA GLN A 132 -10.55 25.79 10.93
C GLN A 132 -9.27 25.65 10.10
N GLN A 133 -8.17 25.16 10.69
CA GLN A 133 -6.90 24.95 9.99
C GLN A 133 -7.07 24.02 8.77
N VAL A 134 -7.77 22.89 8.94
CA VAL A 134 -8.03 21.95 7.84
C VAL A 134 -8.90 22.60 6.76
N THR A 135 -9.94 23.32 7.15
CA THR A 135 -10.83 24.02 6.20
C THR A 135 -10.07 25.06 5.38
N GLU A 136 -9.25 25.89 6.04
CA GLU A 136 -8.42 26.90 5.40
C GLU A 136 -7.40 26.27 4.45
N TRP A 137 -6.75 25.17 4.87
CA TRP A 137 -5.82 24.44 4.02
C TRP A 137 -6.51 23.88 2.77
N ILE A 138 -7.67 23.22 2.89
CA ILE A 138 -8.40 22.70 1.72
C ILE A 138 -8.81 23.86 0.80
N CYS A 139 -9.33 24.95 1.37
CA CYS A 139 -9.74 26.12 0.59
C CYS A 139 -8.60 26.77 -0.17
N LYS A 140 -7.39 26.81 0.40
CA LYS A 140 -6.18 27.36 -0.22
C LYS A 140 -5.58 26.40 -1.26
N SER A 141 -5.39 25.14 -0.90
CA SER A 141 -4.67 24.15 -1.70
C SER A 141 -5.53 23.53 -2.80
N LEU A 142 -6.84 23.44 -2.56
CA LEU A 142 -7.83 22.80 -3.43
C LEU A 142 -9.05 23.72 -3.67
N PRO A 143 -8.86 24.94 -4.21
CA PRO A 143 -9.90 25.97 -4.32
C PRO A 143 -11.13 25.56 -5.15
N ARG A 144 -11.01 24.59 -6.08
CA ARG A 144 -12.15 24.09 -6.87
C ARG A 144 -13.26 23.50 -5.98
N PHE A 145 -12.95 23.04 -4.77
CA PHE A 145 -13.97 22.60 -3.80
C PHE A 145 -14.92 23.71 -3.35
N GLN A 146 -14.52 24.98 -3.44
CA GLN A 146 -15.38 26.09 -3.05
C GLN A 146 -16.49 26.39 -4.08
N ASN A 147 -16.29 25.97 -5.33
CA ASN A 147 -17.18 26.29 -6.44
C ASN A 147 -17.49 25.07 -7.33
N GLU A 148 -16.59 24.70 -8.25
CA GLU A 148 -16.76 23.67 -9.26
C GLU A 148 -17.07 22.30 -8.67
N TYR A 149 -16.48 21.98 -7.51
CA TYR A 149 -16.63 20.71 -6.81
C TYR A 149 -17.45 20.81 -5.52
N SER A 150 -18.29 21.85 -5.41
CA SER A 150 -19.17 22.09 -4.26
C SER A 150 -20.22 21.00 -4.04
N SER A 151 -20.66 20.33 -5.12
CA SER A 151 -21.61 19.21 -5.04
C SER A 151 -20.88 17.87 -4.92
N ASN A 152 -21.34 17.01 -4.00
CA ASN A 152 -20.77 15.68 -3.79
C ASN A 152 -21.01 14.75 -4.98
N LEU A 153 -20.03 13.90 -5.27
CA LEU A 153 -20.18 12.75 -6.16
C LEU A 153 -20.44 11.47 -5.38
N TYR A 154 -21.07 10.51 -6.05
CA TYR A 154 -21.35 9.16 -5.56
C TYR A 154 -21.14 8.17 -6.70
N GLU A 155 -20.75 6.94 -6.38
CA GLU A 155 -20.58 5.93 -7.40
C GLU A 155 -21.92 5.56 -8.07
N TYR A 156 -21.87 5.13 -9.33
CA TYR A 156 -23.06 4.81 -10.12
C TYR A 156 -24.00 3.83 -9.41
N GLU A 157 -23.47 2.81 -8.75
CA GLU A 157 -24.26 1.84 -8.00
C GLU A 157 -24.98 2.48 -6.80
N GLU A 158 -24.37 3.45 -6.13
CA GLU A 158 -25.00 4.21 -5.06
C GLU A 158 -26.14 5.07 -5.59
N VAL A 159 -25.90 5.77 -6.71
CA VAL A 159 -26.91 6.59 -7.38
C VAL A 159 -28.12 5.75 -7.77
N LYS A 160 -27.92 4.58 -8.39
CA LYS A 160 -29.02 3.70 -8.81
C LYS A 160 -29.78 3.07 -7.64
N LYS A 161 -29.11 2.74 -6.54
CA LYS A 161 -29.74 2.11 -5.37
C LYS A 161 -30.42 3.11 -4.44
N TYR A 162 -30.09 4.39 -4.54
CA TYR A 162 -30.62 5.40 -3.64
C TYR A 162 -32.11 5.64 -3.85
N LYS A 163 -32.87 5.58 -2.75
CA LYS A 163 -34.29 5.92 -2.72
C LYS A 163 -34.48 7.08 -1.76
N ALA A 164 -34.75 8.27 -2.31
CA ALA A 164 -34.98 9.46 -1.49
C ALA A 164 -36.24 9.26 -0.64
N LYS A 165 -36.11 9.41 0.68
CA LYS A 165 -37.24 9.44 1.61
C LYS A 165 -37.60 10.86 2.05
N ARG A 166 -36.66 11.80 1.92
CA ARG A 166 -36.75 13.23 2.29
C ARG A 166 -35.79 14.03 1.42
N GLU A 167 -36.08 15.32 1.21
CA GLU A 167 -35.15 16.26 0.58
C GLU A 167 -33.97 16.54 1.52
N THR A 168 -32.76 16.28 1.03
CA THR A 168 -31.48 16.46 1.74
C THR A 168 -30.42 16.85 0.71
N GLU A 169 -29.28 17.40 1.15
CA GLU A 169 -28.13 17.69 0.27
C GLU A 169 -27.70 16.45 -0.53
N LYS A 170 -27.67 15.28 0.11
CA LYS A 170 -27.37 14.00 -0.55
C LYS A 170 -28.40 13.67 -1.63
N ALA A 171 -29.70 13.87 -1.35
CA ALA A 171 -30.74 13.62 -2.34
C ALA A 171 -30.61 14.55 -3.55
N GLY A 172 -30.30 15.83 -3.33
CA GLY A 172 -30.04 16.79 -4.41
C GLY A 172 -28.82 16.42 -5.26
N ALA A 173 -27.70 16.07 -4.60
CA ALA A 173 -26.49 15.63 -5.28
C ALA A 173 -26.69 14.34 -6.10
N ILE A 174 -27.42 13.36 -5.56
CA ILE A 174 -27.75 12.13 -6.29
C ILE A 174 -28.71 12.40 -7.46
N ALA A 175 -29.68 13.30 -7.29
CA ALA A 175 -30.58 13.72 -8.36
C ALA A 175 -29.82 14.33 -9.55
N ALA A 176 -28.80 15.15 -9.27
CA ALA A 176 -27.92 15.72 -10.30
C ALA A 176 -27.14 14.64 -11.08
N LEU A 177 -26.83 13.49 -10.45
CA LEU A 177 -26.08 12.41 -11.07
C LEU A 177 -26.94 11.42 -11.88
N HIS A 178 -28.26 11.46 -11.75
CA HIS A 178 -29.15 10.46 -12.37
C HIS A 178 -29.10 10.42 -13.90
N GLY A 179 -28.74 11.53 -14.55
CA GLY A 179 -28.62 11.66 -16.00
C GLY A 179 -27.32 11.09 -16.58
N TYR A 180 -26.34 10.74 -15.74
CA TYR A 180 -25.05 10.24 -16.17
C TYR A 180 -25.00 8.71 -16.18
N ASN A 181 -24.21 8.16 -17.11
CA ASN A 181 -23.90 6.74 -17.15
C ASN A 181 -22.73 6.39 -16.20
N ARG A 182 -22.40 5.09 -16.10
CA ARG A 182 -21.36 4.60 -15.20
C ARG A 182 -19.98 5.21 -15.51
N ASP A 183 -19.61 5.26 -16.77
CA ASP A 183 -18.29 5.72 -17.21
C ASP A 183 -18.15 7.22 -16.97
N GLN A 184 -19.17 8.00 -17.30
CA GLN A 184 -19.19 9.45 -17.03
C GLN A 184 -19.05 9.77 -15.52
N ILE A 185 -19.73 9.02 -14.64
CA ILE A 185 -19.57 9.21 -13.19
C ILE A 185 -18.17 8.81 -12.74
N ASN A 186 -17.60 7.73 -13.29
CA ASN A 186 -16.24 7.32 -12.99
C ASN A 186 -15.23 8.38 -13.43
N ASP A 187 -15.35 8.92 -14.65
CA ASP A 187 -14.48 9.97 -15.18
C ASP A 187 -14.51 11.22 -14.28
N MET A 188 -15.70 11.63 -13.83
CA MET A 188 -15.86 12.76 -12.89
C MET A 188 -15.19 12.48 -11.54
N ILE A 189 -15.27 11.25 -11.04
CA ILE A 189 -14.64 10.84 -9.79
C ILE A 189 -13.12 10.80 -9.96
N GLU A 190 -12.61 10.26 -11.07
CA GLU A 190 -11.19 10.17 -11.39
C GLU A 190 -10.57 11.56 -11.54
N GLU A 191 -11.22 12.49 -12.27
CA GLU A 191 -10.77 13.88 -12.38
C GLU A 191 -10.59 14.53 -11.00
N ARG A 192 -11.57 14.34 -10.10
CA ARG A 192 -11.50 14.90 -8.74
C ARG A 192 -10.47 14.18 -7.87
N LEU A 193 -10.28 12.89 -8.05
CA LEU A 193 -9.25 12.13 -7.35
C LEU A 193 -7.87 12.61 -7.75
N ASP A 194 -7.59 12.77 -9.04
CA ASP A 194 -6.33 13.32 -9.55
C ASP A 194 -6.08 14.73 -9.00
N TYR A 195 -7.14 15.55 -8.92
CA TYR A 195 -7.06 16.87 -8.30
C TYR A 195 -6.68 16.81 -6.82
N VAL A 196 -7.33 15.97 -6.02
CA VAL A 196 -6.99 15.78 -4.60
C VAL A 196 -5.58 15.24 -4.45
N MET A 197 -5.24 14.20 -5.20
CA MET A 197 -3.94 13.52 -5.17
C MET A 197 -2.79 14.37 -5.70
N SER A 198 -3.08 15.47 -6.41
CA SER A 198 -2.08 16.48 -6.74
C SER A 198 -1.55 17.21 -5.51
N ARG A 199 -2.31 17.25 -4.40
CA ARG A 199 -1.97 17.97 -3.16
C ARG A 199 -1.79 17.09 -1.94
N VAL A 200 -2.57 16.02 -1.82
CA VAL A 200 -2.51 15.11 -0.68
C VAL A 200 -2.80 13.69 -1.12
N LYS A 201 -1.93 12.78 -0.71
CA LYS A 201 -1.95 11.35 -1.00
C LYS A 201 -1.93 10.58 0.30
N VAL A 202 -2.77 9.56 0.41
CA VAL A 202 -2.90 8.76 1.64
C VAL A 202 -1.98 7.55 1.57
N LEU A 203 -1.21 7.34 2.63
CA LEU A 203 -0.44 6.11 2.84
C LEU A 203 -1.26 5.18 3.73
N GLU A 204 -2.04 4.30 3.11
CA GLU A 204 -2.86 3.30 3.80
C GLU A 204 -2.35 1.90 3.44
N THR A 205 -2.16 1.05 4.46
CA THR A 205 -1.79 -0.35 4.24
C THR A 205 -3.00 -1.17 3.76
N HIS A 206 -2.73 -2.33 3.17
CA HIS A 206 -3.75 -3.34 2.90
C HIS A 206 -3.28 -4.71 3.36
N PHE A 207 -3.35 -4.95 4.66
CA PHE A 207 -2.91 -6.21 5.27
C PHE A 207 -4.01 -7.28 5.15
N VAL A 208 -4.09 -7.93 3.98
CA VAL A 208 -4.93 -9.12 3.78
C VAL A 208 -4.04 -10.32 3.50
N SER A 209 -4.22 -11.35 4.29
CA SER A 209 -3.75 -12.71 4.04
C SER A 209 -4.92 -13.54 3.49
N GLY A 210 -4.66 -14.41 2.51
CA GLY A 210 -5.69 -15.23 1.86
C GLY A 210 -6.59 -16.00 2.86
N THR A 211 -7.80 -16.31 2.40
CA THR A 211 -8.96 -16.78 3.18
C THR A 211 -8.63 -17.77 4.30
N SER A 212 -9.28 -17.54 5.44
CA SER A 212 -9.44 -18.34 6.67
C SER A 212 -10.06 -19.74 6.46
N GLY A 213 -9.91 -20.33 5.27
CA GLY A 213 -10.57 -21.58 4.88
C GLY A 213 -9.78 -22.87 5.17
N ALA A 214 -8.47 -22.79 5.45
CA ALA A 214 -7.62 -23.99 5.55
C ALA A 214 -6.62 -23.99 6.74
N GLY A 215 -6.73 -23.04 7.67
CA GLY A 215 -5.86 -22.97 8.85
C GLY A 215 -6.60 -22.42 10.07
N GLU A 216 -6.01 -22.58 11.25
CA GLU A 216 -6.50 -22.13 12.56
C GLU A 216 -6.67 -20.59 12.68
N ARG A 217 -6.69 -19.84 11.56
CA ARG A 217 -6.83 -18.39 11.52
C ARG A 217 -8.28 -17.98 11.76
N THR A 218 -8.48 -17.12 12.75
CA THR A 218 -9.76 -16.47 13.08
C THR A 218 -10.09 -15.33 12.13
N GLN A 219 -9.08 -14.71 11.51
CA GLN A 219 -9.21 -13.55 10.62
C GLN A 219 -8.34 -13.65 9.36
N ALA A 220 -8.71 -12.88 8.34
CA ALA A 220 -7.96 -12.77 7.10
C ALA A 220 -6.76 -11.83 7.20
N THR A 221 -6.64 -10.99 8.23
CA THR A 221 -5.44 -10.15 8.41
C THR A 221 -4.25 -11.00 8.91
N PRO A 222 -3.00 -10.64 8.62
CA PRO A 222 -1.84 -11.31 9.20
C PRO A 222 -1.78 -11.14 10.72
N ARG A 223 -1.15 -12.10 11.39
CA ARG A 223 -0.86 -11.96 12.83
C ARG A 223 0.44 -11.20 13.06
N LYS A 224 0.56 -10.57 14.22
CA LYS A 224 1.77 -9.84 14.63
C LYS A 224 2.99 -10.75 14.82
N ASP A 225 2.78 -12.04 15.06
CA ASP A 225 3.81 -13.06 15.30
C ASP A 225 4.22 -13.83 14.01
N GLU A 226 3.68 -13.45 12.85
CA GLU A 226 3.93 -14.16 11.60
C GLU A 226 5.28 -13.81 10.94
N PHE A 227 5.76 -12.60 11.17
CA PHE A 227 7.00 -12.02 10.67
C PHE A 227 7.57 -11.04 11.70
N ASN A 228 8.85 -10.66 11.55
CA ASN A 228 9.53 -9.76 12.48
C ASN A 228 9.51 -8.30 12.02
N VAL A 229 9.47 -8.07 10.71
CA VAL A 229 9.51 -6.74 10.10
C VAL A 229 8.50 -6.68 8.95
N ILE A 230 7.82 -5.54 8.80
CA ILE A 230 7.08 -5.19 7.58
C ILE A 230 7.88 -4.14 6.83
N ALA A 231 8.02 -4.32 5.51
CA ALA A 231 8.48 -3.30 4.58
C ALA A 231 7.32 -2.87 3.68
N ILE A 232 6.98 -1.58 3.69
CA ILE A 232 5.97 -0.98 2.81
C ILE A 232 6.65 -0.12 1.75
N ASP A 233 6.46 -0.48 0.49
CA ASP A 233 6.81 0.37 -0.64
C ASP A 233 5.71 1.39 -0.92
N ILE A 234 6.07 2.67 -0.84
CA ILE A 234 5.15 3.79 -1.05
C ILE A 234 5.17 4.34 -2.48
N VAL A 235 5.78 3.64 -3.44
CA VAL A 235 5.91 4.09 -4.86
C VAL A 235 4.59 4.50 -5.51
N LEU A 236 3.45 3.94 -5.09
CA LEU A 236 2.14 4.35 -5.64
C LEU A 236 1.72 5.76 -5.23
N ARG A 237 2.38 6.37 -4.25
CA ARG A 237 2.11 7.72 -3.76
C ARG A 237 3.34 8.62 -3.77
N TYR A 238 4.53 8.04 -3.92
CA TYR A 238 5.81 8.73 -3.94
C TYR A 238 6.44 8.70 -5.35
N SER A 239 7.42 9.56 -5.61
CA SER A 239 8.03 9.68 -6.96
C SER A 239 8.98 8.53 -7.33
N GLU A 240 9.36 7.73 -6.35
CA GLU A 240 10.32 6.63 -6.47
C GLU A 240 9.96 5.50 -5.49
N HIS A 241 10.61 4.35 -5.66
CA HIS A 241 10.53 3.26 -4.69
C HIS A 241 11.19 3.70 -3.39
N LYS A 242 10.36 3.87 -2.36
CA LYS A 242 10.79 4.21 -1.01
C LYS A 242 10.14 3.22 -0.05
N PHE A 243 10.97 2.58 0.77
CA PHE A 243 10.52 1.60 1.75
C PHE A 243 10.42 2.23 3.13
N LEU A 244 9.30 1.96 3.80
CA LEU A 244 9.10 2.24 5.21
C LEU A 244 9.04 0.93 5.98
N PHE A 245 9.67 0.88 7.14
CA PHE A 245 9.83 -0.31 7.94
C PHE A 245 9.08 -0.18 9.26
N ALA A 246 8.51 -1.26 9.76
CA ALA A 246 7.90 -1.28 11.08
C ALA A 246 8.05 -2.65 11.75
N SER A 247 8.12 -2.65 13.07
CA SER A 247 7.87 -3.86 13.86
C SER A 247 6.35 -4.10 13.91
N PRO A 248 5.85 -5.30 13.55
CA PRO A 248 4.43 -5.63 13.62
C PRO A 248 3.85 -5.49 15.03
N GLN A 249 4.70 -5.60 16.05
CA GLN A 249 4.29 -5.48 17.45
C GLN A 249 3.84 -4.05 17.80
N ASN A 250 4.42 -3.04 17.14
CA ASN A 250 4.12 -1.63 17.39
C ASN A 250 2.87 -1.14 16.64
N LEU A 251 2.45 -1.85 15.58
CA LEU A 251 1.31 -1.46 14.76
C LEU A 251 -0.03 -1.72 15.46
N GLU A 252 -1.09 -0.99 15.06
CA GLU A 252 -2.44 -1.20 15.61
C GLU A 252 -2.95 -2.62 15.37
N SER A 253 -3.58 -3.17 16.42
CA SER A 253 -4.24 -4.46 16.33
C SER A 253 -5.65 -4.34 15.74
N SER A 254 -6.12 -5.40 15.11
CA SER A 254 -7.52 -5.57 14.73
C SER A 254 -8.41 -5.50 15.98
N GLY A 255 -9.47 -4.69 15.94
CA GLY A 255 -10.39 -4.55 17.08
C GLY A 255 -11.07 -5.86 17.49
N ASP A 256 -11.18 -6.81 16.54
CA ASP A 256 -11.80 -8.12 16.75
C ASP A 256 -10.80 -9.18 17.28
N ASP A 257 -9.48 -8.98 17.14
CA ASP A 257 -8.45 -9.87 17.69
C ASP A 257 -7.10 -9.13 17.89
N PRO A 258 -6.62 -8.99 19.14
CA PRO A 258 -5.41 -8.23 19.45
C PRO A 258 -4.13 -8.81 18.84
N ASN A 259 -4.13 -10.10 18.45
CA ASN A 259 -2.97 -10.75 17.82
C ASN A 259 -2.87 -10.47 16.32
N HIS A 260 -3.93 -9.94 15.72
CA HIS A 260 -4.01 -9.65 14.31
C HIS A 260 -3.73 -8.18 14.03
N LEU A 261 -3.08 -7.89 12.90
CA LEU A 261 -2.87 -6.51 12.44
C LEU A 261 -4.19 -5.90 11.95
N GLN A 262 -4.35 -4.59 12.15
CA GLN A 262 -5.41 -3.83 11.51
C GLN A 262 -5.26 -3.86 9.98
N GLN A 263 -6.33 -4.18 9.26
CA GLN A 263 -6.27 -4.36 7.80
C GLN A 263 -5.88 -3.07 7.05
N ASN A 264 -6.52 -1.95 7.40
CA ASN A 264 -6.33 -0.65 6.78
C ASN A 264 -5.75 0.29 7.84
N TYR A 265 -4.43 0.35 7.92
CA TYR A 265 -3.72 1.26 8.82
C TYR A 265 -3.29 2.51 8.05
N ILE A 266 -3.63 3.70 8.55
CA ILE A 266 -3.18 4.96 7.96
C ILE A 266 -1.79 5.27 8.51
N MET A 267 -0.78 5.02 7.69
CA MET A 267 0.63 5.29 8.00
C MET A 267 0.91 6.78 8.07
N GLY A 268 0.22 7.56 7.24
CA GLY A 268 0.40 9.00 7.12
C GLY A 268 0.05 9.49 5.73
N PHE A 269 0.74 10.54 5.29
CA PHE A 269 0.41 11.30 4.09
C PHE A 269 1.65 11.71 3.30
N VAL A 270 1.45 11.91 2.00
CA VAL A 270 2.37 12.69 1.17
C VAL A 270 1.64 13.96 0.76
N PHE A 271 2.13 15.11 1.22
CA PHE A 271 1.63 16.43 0.85
C PHE A 271 2.50 17.03 -0.25
N THR A 272 1.90 17.68 -1.24
CA THR A 272 2.63 18.34 -2.33
C THR A 272 2.45 19.85 -2.21
N ASP A 273 3.55 20.59 -2.14
CA ASP A 273 3.53 22.06 -2.11
C ASP A 273 3.16 22.68 -3.48
N ASP A 274 3.11 24.01 -3.54
CA ASP A 274 2.80 24.76 -4.78
C ASP A 274 3.88 24.64 -5.86
N HIS A 275 5.06 24.15 -5.51
CA HIS A 275 6.18 23.91 -6.42
C HIS A 275 6.26 22.45 -6.90
N GLY A 276 5.38 21.57 -6.41
CA GLY A 276 5.38 20.16 -6.74
C GLY A 276 6.30 19.31 -5.86
N ASN A 277 6.85 19.85 -4.78
CA ASN A 277 7.73 19.11 -3.88
C ASN A 277 6.91 18.27 -2.89
N PRO A 278 7.16 16.95 -2.79
CA PRO A 278 6.49 16.09 -1.84
C PRO A 278 7.12 16.23 -0.44
N THR A 279 6.26 16.30 0.58
CA THR A 279 6.61 16.15 1.99
C THR A 279 5.98 14.86 2.49
N LEU A 280 6.81 13.89 2.87
CA LEU A 280 6.38 12.64 3.50
C LEU A 280 6.17 12.88 5.00
N THR A 281 5.03 12.44 5.52
CA THR A 281 4.76 12.43 6.96
C THR A 281 4.18 11.08 7.33
N VAL A 282 4.78 10.41 8.31
CA VAL A 282 4.39 9.09 8.79
C VAL A 282 4.35 9.09 10.32
N THR A 283 3.60 8.18 10.92
CA THR A 283 3.62 7.98 12.38
C THR A 283 4.96 7.43 12.85
N ASP A 284 5.24 7.60 14.15
CA ASP A 284 6.45 7.12 14.82
C ASP A 284 6.62 5.59 14.80
N ASP A 285 5.58 4.86 14.36
CA ASP A 285 5.63 3.41 14.17
C ASP A 285 6.42 3.00 12.91
N TRP A 286 6.67 3.96 11.99
CA TRP A 286 7.31 3.73 10.70
C TRP A 286 8.67 4.39 10.58
N TYR A 287 9.65 3.61 10.16
CA TYR A 287 11.05 3.99 10.07
C TYR A 287 11.49 4.03 8.62
N GLU A 288 12.25 5.05 8.22
CA GLU A 288 12.89 5.09 6.90
C GLU A 288 14.14 4.21 6.83
N ASN A 289 14.75 3.92 7.99
CA ASN A 289 15.96 3.11 8.10
C ASN A 289 15.67 1.79 8.82
N LEU A 290 15.83 0.68 8.10
CA LEU A 290 15.63 -0.66 8.66
C LEU A 290 16.48 -0.95 9.90
N ASN A 291 17.67 -0.34 10.05
CA ASN A 291 18.52 -0.58 11.22
C ASN A 291 17.81 -0.18 12.53
N GLU A 292 16.95 0.82 12.50
CA GLU A 292 16.19 1.26 13.69
C GLU A 292 15.21 0.17 14.16
N VAL A 293 14.58 -0.54 13.22
CA VAL A 293 13.73 -1.70 13.52
C VAL A 293 14.57 -2.93 13.88
N TYR A 294 15.75 -3.08 13.27
CA TYR A 294 16.63 -4.22 13.55
C TYR A 294 17.18 -4.21 14.98
N GLU A 295 17.50 -3.02 15.52
CA GLU A 295 18.07 -2.86 16.87
C GLU A 295 17.14 -3.32 17.99
N ILE A 296 15.83 -3.38 17.74
CA ILE A 296 14.83 -3.85 18.71
C ILE A 296 14.51 -5.34 18.57
N LEU A 297 15.09 -6.06 17.59
CA LEU A 297 14.84 -7.49 17.40
C LEU A 297 15.67 -8.32 18.39
N GLY A 298 15.00 -9.21 19.12
CA GLY A 298 15.63 -10.11 20.08
C GLY A 298 16.03 -11.47 19.47
N PRO A 299 16.96 -12.22 20.11
CA PRO A 299 17.19 -13.64 19.80
C PRO A 299 15.94 -14.52 19.82
N GLU A 300 14.99 -14.20 20.70
CA GLU A 300 13.71 -14.89 20.87
C GLU A 300 12.76 -14.72 19.70
N ASP A 301 12.98 -13.72 18.85
CA ASP A 301 12.18 -13.42 17.66
C ASP A 301 12.69 -14.16 16.43
N ALA A 302 13.94 -14.62 16.47
CA ALA A 302 14.60 -15.27 15.36
C ALA A 302 13.99 -16.64 15.00
N VAL A 303 14.15 -17.02 13.75
CA VAL A 303 13.84 -18.37 13.25
C VAL A 303 15.11 -19.23 13.21
N ASN A 304 14.93 -20.54 13.40
CA ASN A 304 16.03 -21.49 13.27
C ASN A 304 16.33 -21.76 11.79
N GLU A 305 17.60 -21.62 11.40
CA GLU A 305 18.02 -21.86 10.02
C GLU A 305 17.69 -23.28 9.52
N ASN A 306 17.70 -24.27 10.40
CA ASN A 306 17.39 -25.66 10.03
C ASN A 306 15.91 -25.85 9.65
N ASP A 307 15.03 -24.94 10.07
CA ASP A 307 13.60 -24.99 9.75
C ASP A 307 13.25 -24.14 8.52
N MET A 308 14.22 -23.38 7.97
CA MET A 308 14.02 -22.51 6.82
C MET A 308 13.88 -23.31 5.52
N GLN A 309 12.85 -23.00 4.74
CA GLN A 309 12.74 -23.42 3.34
C GLN A 309 12.96 -22.21 2.43
N SER A 310 14.11 -22.16 1.76
CA SER A 310 14.45 -21.07 0.83
C SER A 310 14.18 -21.46 -0.62
N ASP A 311 13.84 -20.47 -1.44
CA ASP A 311 13.73 -20.63 -2.88
C ASP A 311 15.07 -20.31 -3.56
N ASN A 312 15.69 -21.33 -4.15
CA ASN A 312 16.97 -21.18 -4.86
C ASN A 312 16.77 -20.95 -6.37
N ARG A 313 15.52 -20.83 -6.87
CA ARG A 313 15.21 -20.72 -8.31
C ARG A 313 15.80 -19.48 -9.01
N TYR A 314 16.30 -18.50 -8.27
CA TYR A 314 16.99 -17.33 -8.83
C TYR A 314 18.45 -17.61 -9.21
N VAL A 315 18.99 -18.78 -8.86
CA VAL A 315 20.32 -19.21 -9.27
C VAL A 315 20.20 -19.91 -10.63
N ILE A 316 20.55 -19.16 -11.69
CA ILE A 316 20.85 -19.61 -13.06
C ILE A 316 19.63 -19.68 -14.02
N VAL A 317 19.39 -18.59 -14.74
CA VAL A 317 19.21 -18.71 -16.20
C VAL A 317 20.59 -18.40 -16.77
N ASN A 318 21.33 -19.42 -17.16
CA ASN A 318 22.59 -19.25 -17.88
C ASN A 318 22.30 -18.34 -19.08
N ASP A 319 23.05 -17.25 -19.18
CA ASP A 319 23.22 -16.49 -20.40
C ASP A 319 23.94 -17.39 -21.43
N GLU A 320 23.19 -18.32 -22.03
CA GLU A 320 23.49 -18.86 -23.36
C GLU A 320 22.50 -18.28 -24.38
#